data_AF-A0A5B9MRZ6-F1
#
_entry.id   AF-A0A5B9MRZ6-F1
#
_cell.length_a   1.000
_cell.length_b   1.000
_cell.length_c   1.000
_cell.angle_alpha   90.00
_cell.angle_beta   90.00
_cell.angle_gamma   90.00
#
_symmetry.space_group_name_H-M   'P 1'
#
loop_
_entity.id
_entity.type
_entity.pdbx_description
1 polymer ?
#
loop_
_entity_poly.entity_id
_entity_poly.type
_entity_poly.pdbx_seq_one_letter_code
_entity_poly.pdbx_strand_id
1 'polypeptide(L)'
;MKMTFSVATLVAGLSVLAGSGLADEAKVSTSDRPTIRDERPENVSGWVIVSKSSYWPLCYEALENLTKVREQAGSSDKAALSATLDKCSAWLQLAASAAMVKEEARIMKIADTMDEVSTSLQDNDSAPSSREIEVLATMGELAVAKSHLIRATADYVHHKTAKTPAAKKGVSANIVAEEKEIQKARMERDRDQYRYDTGQSLRHLTVALAYLRAVAEQGEIELGEFATETVEPLSGTENASDLVNKDKEIRDFVERLMAFIEAQQVRLGAEFKWEPKAVVETVES
;
A
#
# COMPACT_ATOMS: atom_id res chain seq x y z
N MET A 1 -41.84 51.17 15.93
CA MET A 1 -42.05 50.48 14.63
C MET A 1 -41.14 51.16 13.62
N LYS A 2 -40.22 50.52 12.90
CA LYS A 2 -40.11 49.13 12.42
C LYS A 2 -38.66 48.64 12.62
N MET A 3 -38.50 47.42 13.12
CA MET A 3 -37.24 46.66 13.03
C MET A 3 -37.19 45.99 11.67
N THR A 4 -36.07 46.10 10.96
CA THR A 4 -35.75 45.28 9.79
C THR A 4 -34.63 44.33 10.17
N PHE A 5 -35.01 43.07 10.37
CA PHE A 5 -34.10 41.92 10.43
C PHE A 5 -33.49 41.68 9.05
N SER A 6 -32.17 41.58 8.95
CA SER A 6 -31.48 41.01 7.79
C SER A 6 -30.82 39.70 8.20
N VAL A 7 -31.23 38.63 7.54
CA VAL A 7 -30.73 37.27 7.70
C VAL A 7 -29.35 37.18 7.06
N ALA A 8 -28.32 36.89 7.85
CA ALA A 8 -27.00 36.52 7.34
C ALA A 8 -27.03 35.05 6.90
N THR A 9 -27.05 34.80 5.60
CA THR A 9 -26.83 33.46 5.05
C THR A 9 -25.33 33.24 4.94
N LEU A 10 -24.82 32.32 5.76
CA LEU A 10 -23.43 31.87 5.76
C LEU A 10 -23.22 31.00 4.50
N VAL A 11 -22.69 31.57 3.43
CA VAL A 11 -22.18 30.78 2.30
C VAL A 11 -20.78 30.30 2.69
N ALA A 12 -20.71 29.06 3.19
CA ALA A 12 -19.46 28.34 3.32
C ALA A 12 -18.89 28.10 1.91
N GLY A 13 -18.02 29.01 1.46
CA GLY A 13 -17.22 28.80 0.28
C GLY A 13 -16.18 27.73 0.58
N LEU A 14 -16.37 26.54 0.01
CA LEU A 14 -15.30 25.59 -0.23
C LEU A 14 -14.23 26.31 -1.05
N SER A 15 -13.13 26.70 -0.40
CA SER A 15 -11.91 27.10 -1.08
C SER A 15 -11.32 25.87 -1.77
N VAL A 16 -11.71 25.69 -3.03
CA VAL A 16 -10.99 24.85 -3.99
C VAL A 16 -9.56 25.42 -4.08
N LEU A 17 -8.60 24.71 -3.49
CA LEU A 17 -7.17 24.93 -3.71
C LEU A 17 -6.84 24.54 -5.15
N ALA A 18 -7.08 25.45 -6.07
CA ALA A 18 -6.57 25.38 -7.43
C ALA A 18 -5.29 26.22 -7.53
N GLY A 19 -4.16 25.53 -7.68
CA GLY A 19 -3.07 25.93 -8.56
C GLY A 19 -2.16 27.06 -8.11
N SER A 20 -1.05 26.70 -7.48
CA SER A 20 0.20 27.44 -7.64
C SER A 20 1.39 26.49 -7.48
N GLY A 21 2.19 26.36 -8.55
CA GLY A 21 3.50 25.72 -8.51
C GLY A 21 3.66 24.67 -9.60
N LEU A 22 4.20 25.08 -10.74
CA LEU A 22 4.92 24.20 -11.65
C LEU A 22 6.11 23.62 -10.87
N ALA A 23 5.89 22.51 -10.18
CA ALA A 23 6.98 21.62 -9.79
C ALA A 23 7.25 20.76 -11.02
N ASP A 24 8.44 20.90 -11.58
CA ASP A 24 8.95 19.98 -12.60
C ASP A 24 8.98 18.60 -11.95
N GLU A 25 7.97 17.78 -12.23
CA GLU A 25 7.85 16.44 -11.67
C GLU A 25 9.01 15.61 -12.23
N ALA A 26 10.00 15.32 -11.38
CA ALA A 26 11.00 14.32 -11.68
C ALA A 26 10.28 13.01 -12.03
N LYS A 27 10.31 12.68 -13.31
CA LYS A 27 9.68 11.50 -13.89
C LYS A 27 10.53 10.28 -13.55
N VAL A 28 10.11 9.53 -12.52
CA VAL A 28 10.19 8.07 -12.65
C VAL A 28 9.35 7.72 -13.87
N SER A 29 9.97 7.07 -14.86
CA SER A 29 9.30 6.80 -16.13
C SER A 29 8.01 6.02 -15.88
N THR A 30 6.88 6.58 -16.31
CA THR A 30 5.59 5.86 -16.32
C THR A 30 5.66 4.57 -17.15
N SER A 31 6.71 4.39 -17.98
CA SER A 31 6.95 3.16 -18.75
C SER A 31 7.21 1.92 -17.92
N ASP A 32 7.74 2.07 -16.69
CA ASP A 32 8.20 0.92 -15.90
C ASP A 32 7.13 0.44 -14.91
N ARG A 33 5.98 1.12 -14.88
CA ARG A 33 4.81 0.74 -14.08
C ARG A 33 4.04 -0.36 -14.81
N PRO A 34 3.82 -1.54 -14.19
CA PRO A 34 2.86 -2.49 -14.71
C PRO A 34 1.49 -1.82 -14.85
N THR A 35 0.90 -1.86 -16.05
CA THR A 35 -0.47 -1.39 -16.25
C THR A 35 -1.44 -2.40 -15.63
N ILE A 36 -1.88 -2.14 -14.40
CA ILE A 36 -2.80 -3.01 -13.67
C ILE A 36 -4.25 -2.63 -13.99
N ARG A 37 -4.98 -3.50 -14.71
CA ARG A 37 -6.40 -3.32 -15.03
C ARG A 37 -7.30 -4.01 -14.01
N ASP A 38 -8.25 -3.30 -13.40
CA ASP A 38 -9.15 -3.89 -12.39
C ASP A 38 -10.50 -4.37 -12.95
N GLU A 39 -10.56 -5.64 -13.36
CA GLU A 39 -11.79 -6.31 -13.80
C GLU A 39 -12.50 -6.95 -12.60
N ARG A 40 -13.37 -6.16 -11.96
CA ARG A 40 -14.16 -6.56 -10.78
C ARG A 40 -15.41 -7.36 -11.19
N PRO A 41 -15.66 -8.55 -10.61
CA PRO A 41 -16.94 -9.25 -10.75
C PRO A 41 -18.11 -8.41 -10.21
N GLU A 42 -19.31 -8.56 -10.78
CA GLU A 42 -20.51 -7.81 -10.37
C GLU A 42 -20.91 -8.06 -8.90
N ASN A 43 -20.41 -9.13 -8.30
CA ASN A 43 -20.89 -9.69 -7.04
C ASN A 43 -19.96 -9.45 -5.83
N VAL A 44 -18.88 -8.66 -5.99
CA VAL A 44 -17.87 -8.47 -4.93
C VAL A 44 -18.40 -7.58 -3.80
N SER A 45 -18.35 -8.06 -2.56
CA SER A 45 -18.61 -7.28 -1.34
C SER A 45 -17.41 -6.41 -0.94
N GLY A 46 -17.63 -5.13 -0.64
CA GLY A 46 -16.59 -4.22 -0.11
C GLY A 46 -16.72 -2.76 -0.59
N TRP A 47 -16.15 -1.83 0.18
CA TRP A 47 -16.20 -0.38 -0.08
C TRP A 47 -15.60 0.00 -1.45
N VAL A 48 -16.12 1.10 -2.00
CA VAL A 48 -15.90 1.56 -3.37
C VAL A 48 -14.67 2.48 -3.42
N ILE A 49 -13.64 2.11 -4.19
CA ILE A 49 -12.75 3.12 -4.80
C ILE A 49 -13.37 3.45 -6.16
N VAL A 50 -13.90 4.66 -6.30
CA VAL A 50 -14.83 5.08 -7.38
C VAL A 50 -14.16 5.16 -8.76
N SER A 51 -12.84 4.96 -8.85
CA SER A 51 -12.10 4.95 -10.11
C SER A 51 -11.29 3.66 -10.25
N LYS A 52 -11.74 2.79 -11.17
CA LYS A 52 -11.04 1.53 -11.58
C LYS A 52 -9.60 1.76 -12.05
N SER A 53 -9.22 3.01 -12.37
CA SER A 53 -7.90 3.37 -12.88
C SER A 53 -7.01 4.11 -11.89
N SER A 54 -7.50 4.49 -10.70
CA SER A 54 -6.76 5.41 -9.83
C SER A 54 -6.03 4.73 -8.68
N TYR A 55 -6.53 3.62 -8.12
CA TYR A 55 -5.90 3.01 -6.94
C TYR A 55 -4.49 2.51 -7.20
N TRP A 56 -4.31 1.65 -8.21
CA TRP A 56 -3.02 1.02 -8.48
C TRP A 56 -1.91 2.02 -8.85
N PRO A 57 -2.16 3.06 -9.66
CA PRO A 57 -1.17 4.12 -9.85
C PRO A 57 -0.79 4.87 -8.58
N LEU A 58 -1.74 5.12 -7.67
CA LEU A 58 -1.46 5.76 -6.38
C LEU A 58 -0.55 4.90 -5.49
N CYS A 59 -0.59 3.58 -5.63
CA CYS A 59 0.34 2.69 -4.92
C CYS A 59 1.81 2.89 -5.31
N TYR A 60 2.10 3.61 -6.41
CA TYR A 60 3.47 3.96 -6.81
C TYR A 60 3.85 5.40 -6.42
N GLU A 61 2.90 6.24 -6.01
CA GLU A 61 3.19 7.64 -5.69
C GLU A 61 4.11 7.76 -4.47
N ALA A 62 3.95 6.88 -3.47
CA ALA A 62 4.86 6.83 -2.33
C ALA A 62 6.28 6.44 -2.77
N LEU A 63 6.44 5.53 -3.73
CA LEU A 63 7.74 5.14 -4.28
C LEU A 63 8.45 6.34 -4.93
N GLU A 64 7.71 7.11 -5.72
CA GLU A 64 8.23 8.31 -6.38
C GLU A 64 8.70 9.36 -5.37
N ASN A 65 7.91 9.63 -4.34
CA ASN A 65 8.29 10.61 -3.32
C ASN A 65 9.50 10.12 -2.50
N LEU A 66 9.56 8.83 -2.13
CA LEU A 66 10.70 8.26 -1.42
C LEU A 66 11.98 8.28 -2.27
N THR A 67 11.88 8.02 -3.57
CA THR A 67 12.99 8.17 -4.53
C THR A 67 13.45 9.63 -4.58
N LYS A 68 12.52 10.59 -4.65
CA LYS A 68 12.84 12.03 -4.64
C LYS A 68 13.53 12.47 -3.35
N VAL A 69 13.12 11.96 -2.18
CA VAL A 69 13.80 12.24 -0.90
C VAL A 69 15.27 11.85 -0.98
N ARG A 70 15.58 10.68 -1.55
CA ARG A 70 16.97 10.23 -1.71
C ARG A 70 17.77 11.12 -2.66
N GLU A 71 17.21 11.46 -3.81
CA GLU A 71 17.85 12.36 -4.78
C GLU A 71 18.15 13.74 -4.16
N GLN A 72 17.30 14.18 -3.22
CA GLN A 72 17.43 15.44 -2.50
C GLN A 72 18.26 15.36 -1.23
N ALA A 73 18.66 14.17 -0.75
CA ALA A 73 19.33 14.00 0.55
C ALA A 73 20.66 14.78 0.66
N GLY A 74 21.37 14.97 -0.45
CA GLY A 74 22.59 15.79 -0.56
C GLY A 74 22.36 17.25 -0.96
N SER A 75 21.11 17.65 -1.19
CA SER A 75 20.76 19.00 -1.67
C SER A 75 20.89 20.05 -0.57
N SER A 76 21.23 21.28 -0.96
CA SER A 76 21.15 22.44 -0.08
C SER A 76 19.73 22.98 0.11
N ASP A 77 18.78 22.56 -0.73
CA ASP A 77 17.38 22.98 -0.65
C ASP A 77 16.60 22.16 0.40
N LYS A 78 16.80 22.53 1.67
CA LYS A 78 16.18 21.86 2.82
C LYS A 78 14.66 22.00 2.85
N ALA A 79 14.11 23.08 2.27
CA ALA A 79 12.67 23.31 2.23
C ALA A 79 11.98 22.32 1.28
N ALA A 80 12.56 22.08 0.09
CA ALA A 80 12.05 21.08 -0.83
C ALA A 80 12.15 19.66 -0.26
N LEU A 81 13.25 19.34 0.42
CA LEU A 81 13.45 18.03 1.05
C LEU A 81 12.45 17.79 2.18
N SER A 82 12.26 18.77 3.07
CA SER A 82 11.26 18.73 4.15
C SER A 82 9.84 18.51 3.58
N ALA A 83 9.43 19.30 2.58
CA ALA A 83 8.11 19.14 1.97
C ALA A 83 7.89 17.78 1.30
N THR A 84 8.96 17.13 0.82
CA THR A 84 8.89 15.78 0.25
C THR A 84 8.83 14.70 1.34
N LEU A 85 9.54 14.89 2.46
CA LEU A 85 9.45 14.02 3.64
C LEU A 85 8.04 14.06 4.28
N ASP A 86 7.41 15.22 4.40
CA ASP A 86 6.04 15.35 4.90
C ASP A 86 5.05 14.52 4.05
N LYS A 87 5.21 14.56 2.73
CA LYS A 87 4.40 13.75 1.81
C LYS A 87 4.67 12.26 2.01
N CYS A 88 5.92 11.86 2.21
CA CYS A 88 6.27 10.46 2.47
C CYS A 88 5.66 9.97 3.78
N SER A 89 5.70 10.77 4.85
CA SER A 89 5.02 10.44 6.12
C SER A 89 3.53 10.23 5.91
N ALA A 90 2.84 11.17 5.24
CA ALA A 90 1.42 11.02 4.94
C ALA A 90 1.09 9.74 4.16
N TRP A 91 1.92 9.37 3.19
CA TRP A 91 1.80 8.11 2.45
C TRP A 91 2.02 6.88 3.34
N LEU A 92 3.00 6.93 4.24
CA LEU A 92 3.26 5.84 5.19
C LEU A 92 2.12 5.69 6.21
N GLN A 93 1.54 6.78 6.70
CA GLN A 93 0.36 6.75 7.57
C GLN A 93 -0.84 6.12 6.84
N LEU A 94 -1.03 6.44 5.55
CA LEU A 94 -2.03 5.78 4.73
C LEU A 94 -1.72 4.28 4.58
N ALA A 95 -0.47 3.91 4.31
CA ALA A 95 -0.03 2.51 4.22
C ALA A 95 -0.20 1.75 5.54
N ALA A 96 -0.01 2.42 6.69
CA ALA A 96 -0.24 1.87 8.02
C ALA A 96 -1.73 1.60 8.27
N SER A 97 -2.61 2.56 7.93
CA SER A 97 -4.06 2.36 8.00
C SER A 97 -4.53 1.19 7.12
N ALA A 98 -3.84 0.99 5.99
CA ALA A 98 -4.08 -0.13 5.11
C ALA A 98 -3.48 -1.44 5.63
N ALA A 99 -2.48 -1.49 6.51
CA ALA A 99 -1.87 -2.74 6.97
C ALA A 99 -2.73 -3.57 7.95
N MET A 100 -3.85 -3.01 8.45
CA MET A 100 -4.82 -3.68 9.36
C MET A 100 -4.16 -4.42 10.54
N VAL A 101 -3.82 -3.68 11.60
CA VAL A 101 -3.35 -4.15 12.93
C VAL A 101 -1.98 -4.86 12.95
N LYS A 102 -1.61 -5.60 11.90
CA LYS A 102 -0.28 -6.20 11.78
C LYS A 102 0.70 -5.15 11.26
N GLU A 103 1.82 -4.95 11.95
CA GLU A 103 2.93 -4.05 11.56
C GLU A 103 2.63 -2.54 11.53
N GLU A 104 1.38 -2.11 11.78
CA GLU A 104 0.96 -0.70 11.83
C GLU A 104 1.93 0.15 12.66
N ALA A 105 2.25 -0.27 13.89
CA ALA A 105 3.13 0.47 14.79
C ALA A 105 4.54 0.70 14.21
N ARG A 106 5.07 -0.23 13.41
CA ARG A 106 6.40 -0.09 12.81
C ARG A 106 6.36 0.88 11.63
N ILE A 107 5.33 0.81 10.79
CA ILE A 107 5.13 1.76 9.67
C ILE A 107 4.92 3.17 10.22
N MET A 108 4.07 3.31 11.25
CA MET A 108 3.85 4.58 11.95
C MET A 108 5.13 5.14 12.53
N LYS A 109 5.96 4.32 13.20
CA LYS A 109 7.25 4.79 13.73
C LYS A 109 8.15 5.40 12.64
N ILE A 110 8.20 4.81 11.44
CA ILE A 110 9.00 5.36 10.33
C ILE A 110 8.38 6.67 9.83
N ALA A 111 7.05 6.75 9.74
CA ALA A 111 6.34 7.97 9.37
C ALA A 111 6.62 9.11 10.38
N ASP A 112 6.50 8.84 11.68
CA ASP A 112 6.79 9.79 12.74
C ASP A 112 8.25 10.28 12.66
N THR A 113 9.22 9.38 12.42
CA THR A 113 10.62 9.77 12.21
C THR A 113 10.80 10.65 10.97
N MET A 114 10.06 10.43 9.87
CA MET A 114 10.10 11.31 8.71
C MET A 114 9.57 12.72 9.02
N ASP A 115 8.50 12.82 9.81
CA ASP A 115 7.95 14.12 10.26
C ASP A 115 8.92 14.86 11.19
N GLU A 116 9.57 14.14 12.11
CA GLU A 116 10.59 14.70 13.01
C GLU A 116 11.82 15.21 12.23
N VAL A 117 12.28 14.46 11.23
CA VAL A 117 13.38 14.90 10.36
C VAL A 117 12.96 16.10 9.51
N SER A 118 11.75 16.09 8.97
CA SER A 118 11.22 17.22 8.20
C SER A 118 11.22 18.51 9.02
N THR A 119 10.73 18.44 10.26
CA THR A 119 10.75 19.57 11.21
C THR A 119 12.19 20.03 11.51
N SER A 120 13.09 19.09 11.79
CA SER A 120 14.50 19.38 12.11
C SER A 120 15.26 20.05 10.94
N LEU A 121 14.88 19.74 9.69
CA LEU A 121 15.44 20.37 8.51
C LEU A 121 15.03 21.84 8.37
N GLN A 122 13.82 22.20 8.81
CA GLN A 122 13.31 23.58 8.81
C GLN A 122 13.98 24.43 9.90
N ASP A 123 14.14 23.85 11.09
CA ASP A 123 14.72 24.55 12.26
C ASP A 123 16.25 24.62 12.21
N ASN A 124 16.88 23.86 11.32
CA ASN A 124 18.32 23.77 11.12
C ASN A 124 19.08 23.31 12.39
N ASP A 125 18.38 22.73 13.36
CA ASP A 125 18.92 22.16 14.59
C ASP A 125 19.00 20.63 14.44
N SER A 126 20.16 20.05 14.73
CA SER A 126 20.40 18.60 14.64
C SER A 126 19.97 17.92 13.32
N ALA A 127 20.10 18.60 12.17
CA ALA A 127 19.72 18.01 10.88
C ALA A 127 20.48 16.69 10.61
N PRO A 128 19.80 15.61 10.17
CA PRO A 128 20.46 14.35 9.84
C PRO A 128 21.41 14.51 8.66
N SER A 129 22.39 13.62 8.60
CA SER A 129 23.26 13.47 7.44
C SER A 129 22.50 12.94 6.23
N SER A 130 23.01 13.20 5.02
CA SER A 130 22.43 12.68 3.78
C SER A 130 22.25 11.16 3.82
N ARG A 131 23.21 10.43 4.41
CA ARG A 131 23.12 8.98 4.55
C ARG A 131 21.97 8.54 5.46
N GLU A 132 21.74 9.25 6.56
CA GLU A 132 20.62 8.95 7.46
C GLU A 132 19.27 9.19 6.77
N ILE A 133 19.17 10.22 5.92
CA ILE A 133 17.98 10.49 5.12
C ILE A 133 17.76 9.39 4.06
N GLU A 134 18.82 8.94 3.38
CA GLU A 134 18.75 7.81 2.43
C GLU A 134 18.31 6.52 3.12
N VAL A 135 18.87 6.21 4.29
CA VAL A 135 18.49 5.04 5.09
C VAL A 135 17.01 5.14 5.51
N LEU A 136 16.56 6.32 5.96
CA LEU A 136 15.17 6.53 6.35
C LEU A 136 14.21 6.36 5.17
N ALA A 137 14.54 6.91 4.00
CA ALA A 137 13.76 6.71 2.77
C ALA A 137 13.69 5.22 2.41
N THR A 138 14.82 4.51 2.48
CA THR A 138 14.89 3.06 2.23
C THR A 138 14.01 2.27 3.20
N MET A 139 14.04 2.61 4.49
CA MET A 139 13.16 2.00 5.48
C MET A 139 11.68 2.25 5.15
N GLY A 140 11.35 3.43 4.65
CA GLY A 140 10.01 3.76 4.13
C GLY A 140 9.60 2.89 2.94
N GLU A 141 10.47 2.72 1.94
CA GLU A 141 10.20 1.88 0.77
C GLU A 141 9.93 0.42 1.18
N LEU A 142 10.75 -0.11 2.08
CA LEU A 142 10.58 -1.44 2.66
C LEU A 142 9.29 -1.56 3.48
N ALA A 143 8.89 -0.52 4.19
CA ALA A 143 7.65 -0.50 4.98
C ALA A 143 6.40 -0.54 4.08
N VAL A 144 6.40 0.23 2.98
CA VAL A 144 5.30 0.20 2.00
C VAL A 144 5.25 -1.16 1.28
N ALA A 145 6.41 -1.69 0.86
CA ALA A 145 6.49 -3.04 0.28
C ALA A 145 5.88 -4.09 1.22
N LYS A 146 6.25 -4.04 2.52
CA LYS A 146 5.72 -4.94 3.55
C LYS A 146 4.19 -4.81 3.71
N SER A 147 3.65 -3.58 3.71
CA SER A 147 2.20 -3.35 3.78
C SER A 147 1.46 -4.02 2.62
N HIS A 148 2.00 -3.94 1.41
CA HIS A 148 1.45 -4.65 0.25
C HIS A 148 1.53 -6.17 0.40
N LEU A 149 2.62 -6.72 0.90
CA LEU A 149 2.73 -8.16 1.16
C LEU A 149 1.72 -8.65 2.22
N ILE A 150 1.45 -7.85 3.26
CA ILE A 150 0.40 -8.16 4.24
C ILE A 150 -0.96 -8.23 3.54
N ARG A 151 -1.27 -7.27 2.66
CA ARG A 151 -2.51 -7.28 1.87
C ARG A 151 -2.60 -8.47 0.93
N ALA A 152 -1.48 -8.90 0.34
CA ALA A 152 -1.45 -10.07 -0.53
C ALA A 152 -1.86 -11.38 0.18
N THR A 153 -1.84 -11.42 1.51
CA THR A 153 -2.17 -12.61 2.31
C THR A 153 -3.43 -12.45 3.18
N ALA A 154 -4.06 -11.27 3.19
CA ALA A 154 -5.17 -10.95 4.09
C ALA A 154 -6.51 -11.63 3.71
N ASP A 155 -6.77 -11.85 2.43
CA ASP A 155 -8.10 -12.27 1.94
C ASP A 155 -8.41 -13.77 2.15
N TYR A 156 -7.40 -14.57 2.53
CA TYR A 156 -7.53 -16.01 2.78
C TYR A 156 -8.57 -16.38 3.85
N VAL A 157 -8.80 -15.51 4.84
CA VAL A 157 -9.65 -15.81 6.01
C VAL A 157 -11.14 -15.96 5.64
N HIS A 158 -11.54 -15.55 4.44
CA HIS A 158 -12.95 -15.53 4.03
C HIS A 158 -13.39 -16.67 3.09
N HIS A 159 -12.48 -17.52 2.60
CA HIS A 159 -12.84 -18.63 1.69
C HIS A 159 -13.40 -19.85 2.44
N LYS A 160 -14.55 -19.68 3.10
CA LYS A 160 -15.35 -20.84 3.51
C LYS A 160 -16.09 -21.35 2.27
N THR A 161 -15.60 -22.44 1.69
CA THR A 161 -16.35 -23.22 0.70
C THR A 161 -17.76 -23.48 1.23
N ALA A 162 -18.78 -23.03 0.49
CA ALA A 162 -20.17 -23.28 0.82
C ALA A 162 -20.38 -24.79 1.01
N LYS A 163 -20.65 -25.22 2.25
CA LYS A 163 -20.95 -26.63 2.53
C LYS A 163 -22.19 -27.01 1.73
N THR A 164 -22.09 -28.05 0.91
CA THR A 164 -23.23 -28.62 0.21
C THR A 164 -24.26 -29.05 1.26
N PRO A 165 -25.49 -28.52 1.24
CA PRO A 165 -26.53 -29.02 2.14
C PRO A 165 -26.78 -30.49 1.81
N ALA A 166 -26.82 -31.34 2.84
CA ALA A 166 -27.13 -32.76 2.67
C ALA A 166 -28.52 -32.91 2.02
N ALA A 167 -28.61 -33.76 0.99
CA ALA A 167 -29.83 -33.98 0.25
C ALA A 167 -30.98 -34.36 1.19
N LYS A 168 -32.02 -33.50 1.28
CA LYS A 168 -33.24 -33.82 2.01
C LYS A 168 -34.06 -34.81 1.18
N LYS A 169 -34.41 -35.97 1.73
CA LYS A 169 -35.30 -36.94 1.07
C LYS A 169 -36.71 -36.35 0.94
N GLY A 170 -37.31 -36.42 -0.26
CA GLY A 170 -38.72 -36.11 -0.50
C GLY A 170 -39.03 -34.87 -1.35
N VAL A 171 -38.08 -34.35 -2.12
CA VAL A 171 -38.22 -33.12 -2.92
C VAL A 171 -38.59 -33.45 -4.38
N SER A 172 -39.50 -32.68 -5.00
CA SER A 172 -39.97 -32.93 -6.38
C SER A 172 -38.85 -32.74 -7.42
N ALA A 173 -38.94 -33.44 -8.55
CA ALA A 173 -37.88 -33.41 -9.59
C ALA A 173 -37.59 -32.00 -10.13
N ASN A 174 -38.61 -31.12 -10.19
CA ASN A 174 -38.44 -29.72 -10.60
C ASN A 174 -37.64 -28.91 -9.57
N ILE A 175 -37.92 -29.09 -8.27
CA ILE A 175 -37.16 -28.40 -7.21
C ILE A 175 -35.71 -28.90 -7.18
N VAL A 176 -35.46 -30.19 -7.43
CA VAL A 176 -34.08 -30.73 -7.52
C VAL A 176 -33.32 -30.16 -8.72
N ALA A 177 -33.99 -29.90 -9.85
CA ALA A 177 -33.37 -29.26 -11.02
C ALA A 177 -33.04 -27.78 -10.75
N GLU A 178 -33.98 -27.02 -10.17
CA GLU A 178 -33.77 -25.64 -9.75
C GLU A 178 -32.65 -25.52 -8.69
N GLU A 179 -32.63 -26.40 -7.70
CA GLU A 179 -31.56 -26.46 -6.69
C GLU A 179 -30.18 -26.74 -7.32
N LYS A 180 -30.11 -27.59 -8.35
CA LYS A 180 -28.86 -27.85 -9.10
C LYS A 180 -28.38 -26.62 -9.87
N GLU A 181 -29.29 -25.88 -10.52
CA GLU A 181 -28.93 -24.65 -11.23
C GLU A 181 -28.46 -23.55 -10.27
N ILE A 182 -29.17 -23.36 -9.14
CA ILE A 182 -28.76 -22.42 -8.09
C ILE A 182 -27.39 -22.81 -7.52
N GLN A 183 -27.14 -24.10 -7.30
CA GLN A 183 -25.85 -24.57 -6.80
C GLN A 183 -24.74 -24.36 -7.81
N LYS A 184 -24.99 -24.60 -9.11
CA LYS A 184 -24.04 -24.32 -10.19
C LYS A 184 -23.68 -22.83 -10.23
N ALA A 185 -24.68 -21.95 -10.21
CA ALA A 185 -24.47 -20.50 -10.20
C ALA A 185 -23.68 -20.03 -8.97
N ARG A 186 -23.92 -20.62 -7.79
CA ARG A 186 -23.12 -20.34 -6.58
C ARG A 186 -21.66 -20.77 -6.73
N MET A 187 -21.42 -21.97 -7.24
CA MET A 187 -20.05 -22.47 -7.45
C MET A 187 -19.29 -21.62 -8.48
N GLU A 188 -19.95 -21.19 -9.55
CA GLU A 188 -19.36 -20.29 -10.55
C GLU A 188 -19.02 -18.92 -9.94
N ARG A 189 -19.96 -18.32 -9.20
CA ARG A 189 -19.73 -17.06 -8.48
C ARG A 189 -18.57 -17.18 -7.48
N ASP A 190 -18.55 -18.23 -6.67
CA ASP A 190 -17.51 -18.42 -5.65
C ASP A 190 -16.14 -18.62 -6.29
N ARG A 191 -16.07 -19.32 -7.44
CA ARG A 191 -14.84 -19.44 -8.25
C ARG A 191 -14.40 -18.08 -8.80
N ASP A 192 -15.31 -17.30 -9.36
CA ASP A 192 -14.98 -16.00 -9.96
C ASP A 192 -14.53 -14.99 -8.90
N GLN A 193 -15.13 -15.03 -7.70
CA GLN A 193 -14.66 -14.29 -6.54
C GLN A 193 -13.26 -14.74 -6.12
N TYR A 194 -13.02 -16.05 -6.01
CA TYR A 194 -11.71 -16.57 -5.63
C TYR A 194 -10.62 -16.18 -6.64
N ARG A 195 -10.92 -16.25 -7.95
CA ARG A 195 -10.02 -15.76 -8.99
C ARG A 195 -9.71 -14.28 -8.84
N TYR A 196 -10.72 -13.46 -8.57
CA TYR A 196 -10.54 -12.04 -8.35
C TYR A 196 -9.62 -11.78 -7.14
N ASP A 197 -9.87 -12.44 -6.01
CA ASP A 197 -9.09 -12.28 -4.78
C ASP A 197 -7.62 -12.74 -4.99
N THR A 198 -7.40 -13.91 -5.61
CA THR A 198 -6.04 -14.35 -6.00
C THR A 198 -5.36 -13.34 -6.93
N GLY A 199 -6.13 -12.72 -7.84
CA GLY A 199 -5.64 -11.65 -8.71
C GLY A 199 -5.25 -10.39 -7.94
N GLN A 200 -5.99 -10.01 -6.90
CA GLN A 200 -5.64 -8.89 -6.01
C GLN A 200 -4.36 -9.19 -5.23
N SER A 201 -4.22 -10.41 -4.69
CA SER A 201 -3.01 -10.86 -4.01
C SER A 201 -1.77 -10.77 -4.91
N LEU A 202 -1.89 -11.23 -6.16
CA LEU A 202 -0.81 -11.17 -7.12
C LEU A 202 -0.40 -9.73 -7.47
N ARG A 203 -1.37 -8.81 -7.57
CA ARG A 203 -1.09 -7.39 -7.84
C ARG A 203 -0.36 -6.73 -6.68
N HIS A 204 -0.77 -6.99 -5.44
CA HIS A 204 -0.06 -6.49 -4.27
C HIS A 204 1.37 -7.03 -4.20
N LEU A 205 1.58 -8.32 -4.48
CA LEU A 205 2.92 -8.89 -4.61
C LEU A 205 3.74 -8.18 -5.70
N THR A 206 3.12 -7.89 -6.85
CA THR A 206 3.78 -7.18 -7.96
C THR A 206 4.21 -5.77 -7.56
N VAL A 207 3.35 -5.03 -6.86
CA VAL A 207 3.69 -3.69 -6.35
C VAL A 207 4.84 -3.80 -5.34
N ALA A 208 4.77 -4.72 -4.38
CA ALA A 208 5.84 -4.91 -3.40
C ALA A 208 7.20 -5.22 -4.06
N LEU A 209 7.23 -6.09 -5.09
CA LEU A 209 8.44 -6.38 -5.84
C LEU A 209 8.99 -5.15 -6.58
N ALA A 210 8.15 -4.22 -7.03
CA ALA A 210 8.61 -2.98 -7.64
C ALA A 210 9.36 -2.09 -6.64
N TYR A 211 8.85 -1.96 -5.42
CA TYR A 211 9.56 -1.26 -4.34
C TYR A 211 10.90 -1.94 -4.02
N LEU A 212 10.91 -3.26 -3.88
CA LEU A 212 12.13 -4.01 -3.58
C LEU A 212 13.18 -3.88 -4.69
N ARG A 213 12.77 -3.89 -5.96
CA ARG A 213 13.66 -3.67 -7.11
C ARG A 213 14.21 -2.26 -7.12
N ALA A 214 13.39 -1.24 -6.87
CA ALA A 214 13.86 0.15 -6.78
C ALA A 214 14.93 0.30 -5.70
N VAL A 215 14.69 -0.24 -4.49
CA VAL A 215 15.67 -0.23 -3.38
C VAL A 215 16.98 -0.94 -3.76
N ALA A 216 16.89 -2.02 -4.53
CA ALA A 216 18.04 -2.78 -4.97
C ALA A 216 18.84 -2.07 -6.09
N GLU A 217 18.14 -1.44 -7.04
CA GLU A 217 18.76 -0.61 -8.09
C GLU A 217 19.51 0.58 -7.50
N GLN A 218 19.04 1.08 -6.35
CA GLN A 218 19.71 2.12 -5.57
C GLN A 218 20.92 1.59 -4.76
N GLY A 219 21.16 0.28 -4.75
CA GLY A 219 22.32 -0.35 -4.10
C GLY A 219 22.19 -0.56 -2.59
N GLU A 220 21.01 -0.37 -2.00
CA GLU A 220 20.81 -0.50 -0.55
C GLU A 220 20.63 -1.93 -0.07
N ILE A 221 20.10 -2.78 -0.95
CA ILE A 221 19.85 -4.20 -0.66
C ILE A 221 20.26 -5.04 -1.86
N GLU A 222 20.67 -6.28 -1.58
CA GLU A 222 20.85 -7.30 -2.60
C GLU A 222 19.64 -8.25 -2.57
N LEU A 223 18.88 -8.32 -3.66
CA LEU A 223 17.69 -9.19 -3.74
C LEU A 223 18.05 -10.67 -3.91
N GLY A 224 19.26 -11.00 -4.38
CA GLY A 224 19.66 -12.37 -4.66
C GLY A 224 18.65 -13.09 -5.56
N GLU A 225 18.16 -14.25 -5.10
CA GLU A 225 17.20 -15.08 -5.84
C GLU A 225 15.87 -14.36 -6.12
N PHE A 226 15.48 -13.42 -5.27
CA PHE A 226 14.23 -12.65 -5.43
C PHE A 226 14.26 -11.67 -6.61
N ALA A 227 15.44 -11.35 -7.15
CA ALA A 227 15.55 -10.43 -8.28
C ALA A 227 14.80 -10.94 -9.52
N THR A 228 14.90 -12.25 -9.77
CA THR A 228 14.35 -12.93 -10.95
C THR A 228 13.12 -13.76 -10.67
N GLU A 229 12.82 -14.04 -9.39
CA GLU A 229 11.66 -14.83 -9.02
C GLU A 229 10.35 -14.07 -9.24
N THR A 230 9.39 -14.70 -9.92
CA THR A 230 8.09 -14.12 -10.24
C THR A 230 7.01 -15.18 -10.19
N VAL A 231 5.79 -14.79 -9.81
CA VAL A 231 4.59 -15.63 -9.97
C VAL A 231 3.96 -15.30 -11.31
N GLU A 232 3.70 -16.34 -12.10
CA GLU A 232 3.04 -16.17 -13.40
C GLU A 232 1.65 -15.51 -13.26
N PRO A 233 1.28 -14.59 -14.17
CA PRO A 233 -0.05 -13.99 -14.22
C PRO A 233 -1.16 -15.03 -14.33
N LEU A 234 -2.36 -14.66 -13.85
CA LEU A 234 -3.57 -15.44 -14.12
C LEU A 234 -3.89 -15.37 -15.62
N SER A 235 -4.07 -16.54 -16.24
CA SER A 235 -4.58 -16.76 -17.60
C SER A 235 -6.07 -16.42 -17.76
N GLY A 236 -6.83 -16.39 -16.66
CA GLY A 236 -8.28 -16.18 -16.65
C GLY A 236 -9.11 -17.45 -16.93
N THR A 237 -8.45 -18.57 -17.24
CA THR A 237 -9.09 -19.86 -17.52
C THR A 237 -8.86 -20.91 -16.44
N GLU A 238 -8.30 -20.51 -15.30
CA GLU A 238 -7.93 -21.41 -14.20
C GLU A 238 -9.15 -22.19 -13.69
N ASN A 239 -8.93 -23.48 -13.46
CA ASN A 239 -9.86 -24.28 -12.68
C ASN A 239 -9.66 -24.04 -11.18
N ALA A 240 -10.54 -24.57 -10.33
CA ALA A 240 -10.48 -24.35 -8.88
C ALA A 240 -9.18 -24.86 -8.24
N SER A 241 -8.63 -25.99 -8.71
CA SER A 241 -7.37 -26.53 -8.20
C SER A 241 -6.17 -25.65 -8.58
N ASP A 242 -6.17 -25.10 -9.80
CA ASP A 242 -5.11 -24.21 -10.27
C ASP A 242 -5.08 -22.92 -9.44
N LEU A 243 -6.26 -22.37 -9.12
CA LEU A 243 -6.38 -21.19 -8.26
C LEU A 243 -5.84 -21.44 -6.85
N VAL A 244 -6.13 -22.61 -6.26
CA VAL A 244 -5.60 -22.98 -4.93
C VAL A 244 -4.07 -23.12 -4.96
N ASN A 245 -3.53 -23.73 -6.02
CA ASN A 245 -2.08 -23.85 -6.19
C ASN A 245 -1.43 -22.47 -6.37
N LYS A 246 -2.06 -21.58 -7.15
CA LYS A 246 -1.58 -20.21 -7.35
C LYS A 246 -1.62 -19.37 -6.07
N ASP A 247 -2.72 -19.44 -5.32
CA ASP A 247 -2.81 -18.80 -4.01
C ASP A 247 -1.70 -19.28 -3.07
N LYS A 248 -1.44 -20.60 -3.03
CA LYS A 248 -0.34 -21.16 -2.24
C LYS A 248 1.02 -20.63 -2.70
N GLU A 249 1.30 -20.64 -4.01
CA GLU A 249 2.55 -20.13 -4.59
C GLU A 249 2.79 -18.66 -4.19
N ILE A 250 1.76 -17.82 -4.28
CA ILE A 250 1.81 -16.41 -3.86
C ILE A 250 2.17 -16.31 -2.37
N ARG A 251 1.49 -17.06 -1.50
CA ARG A 251 1.74 -17.00 -0.05
C ARG A 251 3.15 -17.45 0.32
N ASP A 252 3.58 -18.59 -0.20
CA ASP A 252 4.91 -19.15 0.09
C ASP A 252 6.01 -18.17 -0.36
N PHE A 253 5.78 -17.41 -1.44
CA PHE A 253 6.69 -16.35 -1.86
C PHE A 253 6.59 -15.10 -0.97
N VAL A 254 5.38 -14.64 -0.64
CA VAL A 254 5.15 -13.50 0.26
C VAL A 254 5.82 -13.73 1.62
N GLU A 255 5.71 -14.92 2.21
CA GLU A 255 6.34 -15.24 3.50
C GLU A 255 7.86 -15.08 3.46
N ARG A 256 8.51 -15.55 2.38
CA ARG A 256 9.96 -15.39 2.19
C ARG A 256 10.35 -13.93 2.01
N LEU A 257 9.58 -13.16 1.24
CA LEU A 257 9.83 -11.72 1.05
C LEU A 257 9.64 -10.94 2.35
N MET A 258 8.64 -11.28 3.15
CA MET A 258 8.40 -10.66 4.47
C MET A 258 9.59 -10.86 5.40
N ALA A 259 10.11 -12.09 5.49
CA ALA A 259 11.29 -12.39 6.30
C ALA A 259 12.55 -11.65 5.79
N PHE A 260 12.71 -11.56 4.47
CA PHE A 260 13.79 -10.79 3.86
C PHE A 260 13.70 -9.29 4.21
N ILE A 261 12.53 -8.69 4.05
CA ILE A 261 12.30 -7.27 4.42
C ILE A 261 12.61 -7.03 5.89
N GLU A 262 12.18 -7.92 6.78
CA GLU A 262 12.44 -7.79 8.21
C GLU A 262 13.94 -7.78 8.53
N ALA A 263 14.70 -8.68 7.91
CA ALA A 263 16.16 -8.70 8.06
C ALA A 263 16.81 -7.40 7.58
N GLN A 264 16.38 -6.86 6.43
CA GLN A 264 16.90 -5.59 5.91
C GLN A 264 16.53 -4.41 6.81
N GLN A 265 15.29 -4.35 7.30
CA GLN A 265 14.86 -3.29 8.23
C GLN A 265 15.62 -3.32 9.55
N VAL A 266 15.95 -4.51 10.08
CA VAL A 266 16.78 -4.63 11.29
C VAL A 266 18.20 -4.13 11.02
N ARG A 267 18.79 -4.50 9.87
CA ARG A 267 20.12 -4.03 9.47
C ARG A 267 20.15 -2.50 9.32
N LEU A 268 19.21 -1.94 8.57
CA LEU A 268 19.11 -0.49 8.34
C LEU A 268 18.80 0.28 9.63
N GLY A 269 17.95 -0.27 10.51
CA GLY A 269 17.69 0.30 11.81
C GLY A 269 18.91 0.37 12.73
N ALA A 270 19.89 -0.52 12.55
CA ALA A 270 21.18 -0.44 13.26
C ALA A 270 22.15 0.58 12.62
N GLU A 271 21.95 0.91 11.36
CA GLU A 271 22.71 1.92 10.62
C GLU A 271 22.21 3.34 10.89
N PHE A 272 20.89 3.49 11.08
CA PHE A 272 20.24 4.75 11.41
C PHE A 272 20.56 5.17 12.86
N LYS A 273 21.34 6.25 13.01
CA LYS A 273 21.84 6.73 14.32
C LYS A 273 21.33 8.11 14.70
N TRP A 274 20.47 8.70 13.88
CA TRP A 274 19.95 10.02 14.13
C TRP A 274 19.02 10.00 15.34
N GLU A 275 19.26 10.91 16.27
CA GLU A 275 18.40 11.15 17.43
C GLU A 275 17.96 12.62 17.42
N PRO A 276 16.66 12.92 17.59
CA PRO A 276 16.21 14.28 17.74
C PRO A 276 16.80 14.87 19.02
N LYS A 277 17.16 16.14 18.99
CA LYS A 277 17.68 16.82 20.17
C LYS A 277 16.59 16.85 21.25
N ALA A 278 16.93 16.39 22.45
CA ALA A 278 15.98 16.40 23.57
C ALA A 278 15.44 17.82 23.79
N VAL A 279 14.11 17.97 23.70
CA VAL A 279 13.43 19.20 24.10
C VAL A 279 13.68 19.35 25.60
N VAL A 280 14.58 20.25 25.98
CA VAL A 280 14.75 20.64 27.38
C VAL A 280 13.46 21.35 27.76
N GLU A 281 12.53 20.65 28.42
CA GLU A 281 11.39 21.27 29.06
C GLU A 281 11.93 22.26 30.10
N THR A 282 11.98 23.54 29.74
CA THR A 282 12.16 24.61 30.69
C THR A 282 10.92 24.64 31.56
N VAL A 283 10.99 23.98 32.72
CA VAL A 283 10.04 24.18 33.81
C VAL A 283 10.23 25.61 34.28
N GLU A 284 9.39 26.51 33.79
CA GLU A 284 9.29 27.87 34.34
C GLU A 284 8.82 27.77 35.79
N SER A 285 9.67 28.25 36.70
CA SER A 285 9.45 28.33 38.15
C SER A 285 8.75 29.62 38.57
#